data_AF-A0A960YEQ7-F1
#
_entry.id   AF-A0A960YEQ7-F1
#
_cell.length_a   1.000
_cell.length_b   1.000
_cell.length_c   1.000
_cell.angle_alpha   90.00
_cell.angle_beta   90.00
_cell.angle_gamma   90.00
#
_symmetry.space_group_name_H-M   'P 1'
#
loop_
_entity.id
_entity.type
_entity.pdbx_description
1 polymer ?
#
loop_
_entity_poly.entity_id
_entity_poly.type
_entity_poly.pdbx_seq_one_letter_code
_entity_poly.pdbx_strand_id
1 'polypeptide(L)'
;MAVKKKKIATKAKPKICRPKKEEAVSVRENLIFAGAELLKKQSLETLSLRKVASLAGVSHVATYHHFESKNALLAAIAEKGFEEFFL
;
A
#
# COMPACT_ATOMS: atom_id res chain seq x y z
N MET A 1 -3.50 17.62 -25.47
CA MET A 1 -3.41 17.68 -23.99
C MET A 1 -2.48 16.57 -23.53
N ALA A 2 -1.20 16.86 -23.32
CA ALA A 2 -0.21 15.87 -22.91
C ALA A 2 -0.15 15.81 -21.38
N VAL A 3 -0.69 14.75 -20.78
CA VAL A 3 -0.56 14.49 -19.34
C VAL A 3 0.92 14.23 -19.07
N LYS A 4 1.58 15.25 -18.52
CA LYS A 4 3.00 15.24 -18.13
C LYS A 4 3.21 14.11 -17.12
N LYS A 5 3.84 13.01 -17.55
CA LYS A 5 4.26 11.93 -16.65
C LYS A 5 5.29 12.49 -15.67
N LYS A 6 4.85 12.92 -14.49
CA LYS A 6 5.73 13.34 -13.40
C LYS A 6 6.43 12.08 -12.90
N LYS A 7 7.74 11.94 -13.17
CA LYS A 7 8.57 10.87 -12.64
C LYS A 7 8.43 10.89 -11.12
N ILE A 8 7.73 9.91 -10.57
CA ILE A 8 7.73 9.66 -9.13
C ILE A 8 9.15 9.21 -8.84
N ALA A 9 9.91 10.04 -8.13
CA ALA A 9 11.22 9.68 -7.62
C ALA A 9 11.05 8.48 -6.69
N THR A 10 11.30 7.28 -7.21
CA THR A 10 11.36 6.05 -6.44
C THR A 10 12.57 6.17 -5.52
N LYS A 11 12.34 6.59 -4.26
CA LYS A 11 13.36 6.46 -3.21
C LYS A 11 13.79 4.99 -3.15
N ALA A 12 15.09 4.79 -2.97
CA ALA A 12 15.79 3.52 -3.14
C ALA A 12 15.04 2.33 -2.53
N LYS A 13 14.97 1.24 -3.30
CA LYS A 13 14.29 -0.02 -2.97
C LYS A 13 14.68 -0.45 -1.55
N PRO A 14 13.74 -0.57 -0.59
CA PRO A 14 14.06 -1.17 0.69
C PRO A 14 14.42 -2.63 0.44
N LYS A 15 15.47 -3.13 1.11
CA LYS A 15 15.80 -4.55 1.13
C LYS A 15 14.55 -5.32 1.53
N ILE A 16 14.24 -6.40 0.82
CA ILE A 16 13.22 -7.37 1.24
C ILE A 16 13.69 -7.93 2.58
N CYS A 17 13.22 -7.34 3.67
CA CYS A 17 13.70 -7.62 5.01
C CYS A 17 12.63 -8.32 5.81
N ARG A 18 13.03 -9.33 6.58
CA ARG A 18 12.30 -9.75 7.78
C ARG A 18 12.15 -8.51 8.68
N PRO A 19 10.94 -8.09 9.08
CA PRO A 19 10.79 -6.93 9.93
C PRO A 19 11.51 -7.18 11.27
N LYS A 20 12.40 -6.26 11.66
CA LYS A 20 13.02 -6.27 12.98
C LYS A 20 11.95 -5.91 14.02
N LYS A 21 11.90 -6.75 15.06
CA LYS A 21 10.95 -6.75 16.16
C LYS A 21 11.28 -5.57 17.09
N GLU A 22 10.53 -4.48 17.03
CA GLU A 22 10.50 -3.50 18.14
C GLU A 22 9.18 -2.70 18.19
N GLU A 23 8.52 -2.43 17.06
CA GLU A 23 7.12 -1.92 17.02
C GLU A 23 6.42 -2.45 15.75
N ALA A 24 6.12 -3.75 15.71
CA ALA A 24 5.75 -4.40 14.45
C ALA A 24 4.29 -4.14 14.06
N VAL A 25 4.02 -2.96 13.48
CA VAL A 25 2.84 -2.71 12.64
C VAL A 25 2.67 -3.91 11.71
N SER A 26 1.47 -4.51 11.71
CA SER A 26 1.26 -5.77 11.00
C SER A 26 1.53 -5.62 9.50
N VAL A 27 1.90 -6.71 8.82
CA VAL A 27 2.10 -6.69 7.36
C VAL A 27 0.82 -6.18 6.65
N ARG A 28 -0.35 -6.52 7.20
CA ARG A 28 -1.65 -6.04 6.74
C ARG A 28 -1.77 -4.53 6.88
N GLU A 29 -1.46 -3.96 8.05
CA GLU A 29 -1.50 -2.51 8.27
C GLU A 29 -0.51 -1.76 7.38
N ASN A 30 0.70 -2.28 7.19
CA ASN A 30 1.69 -1.69 6.29
C ASN A 30 1.19 -1.63 4.84
N LEU A 31 0.49 -2.68 4.38
CA LEU A 31 -0.15 -2.70 3.07
C LEU A 31 -1.30 -1.68 2.97
N ILE A 32 -2.11 -1.54 4.01
CA ILE A 32 -3.21 -0.56 4.06
C ILE A 32 -2.64 0.86 4.00
N PHE A 33 -1.65 1.17 4.81
CA PHE A 33 -1.01 2.49 4.84
C PHE A 33 -0.35 2.83 3.50
N ALA A 34 0.39 1.87 2.92
CA ALA A 34 0.98 2.02 1.59
C ALA A 34 -0.07 2.24 0.50
N GLY A 35 -1.20 1.54 0.57
CA GLY A 35 -2.32 1.71 -0.34
C GLY A 35 -2.97 3.09 -0.23
N ALA A 36 -3.23 3.57 0.99
CA ALA A 36 -3.75 4.91 1.25
C ALA A 36 -2.80 6.00 0.72
N GLU A 37 -1.49 5.85 0.96
CA GLU A 37 -0.45 6.76 0.44
C GLU A 37 -0.39 6.81 -1.09
N LEU A 38 -0.72 5.69 -1.77
CA LEU A 38 -0.84 5.66 -3.21
C LEU A 38 -2.11 6.36 -3.68
N LEU A 39 -3.26 6.17 -3.00
CA LEU A 39 -4.52 6.82 -3.37
C LEU A 39 -4.45 8.35 -3.26
N LYS A 40 -3.67 8.88 -2.32
CA LYS A 40 -3.40 10.34 -2.26
C LYS A 40 -2.70 10.89 -3.51
N LYS A 41 -2.00 10.05 -4.27
CA LYS A 41 -1.11 10.45 -5.38
C LYS A 41 -1.63 10.04 -6.76
N GLN A 42 -2.43 8.99 -6.84
CA GLN A 42 -2.91 8.41 -8.10
C GLN A 42 -4.36 7.94 -7.97
N SER A 43 -5.06 7.84 -9.10
CA SER A 43 -6.46 7.39 -9.13
C SER A 43 -6.61 5.91 -8.78
N LEU A 44 -7.81 5.54 -8.32
CA LEU A 44 -8.19 4.17 -7.95
C LEU A 44 -7.87 3.16 -9.06
N GLU A 45 -8.14 3.49 -10.32
CA GLU A 45 -7.94 2.56 -11.46
C GLU A 45 -6.47 2.14 -11.62
N THR A 46 -5.55 3.07 -11.39
CA THR A 46 -4.10 2.82 -11.56
C THR A 46 -3.45 2.07 -10.39
N LEU A 47 -4.20 1.88 -9.30
CA LEU A 47 -3.75 1.14 -8.12
C LEU A 47 -3.76 -0.37 -8.40
N SER A 48 -2.68 -1.04 -8.01
CA SER A 48 -2.57 -2.50 -8.08
C SER A 48 -1.86 -3.06 -6.84
N LEU A 49 -2.21 -4.28 -6.46
CA LEU A 49 -1.61 -4.97 -5.31
C LEU A 49 -0.07 -5.01 -5.39
N ARG A 50 0.46 -5.19 -6.60
CA ARG A 50 1.92 -5.19 -6.84
C ARG A 50 2.59 -3.86 -6.52
N LYS A 51 1.97 -2.74 -6.87
CA LYS A 51 2.50 -1.40 -6.54
C LYS A 51 2.45 -1.16 -5.04
N VAL A 52 1.36 -1.57 -4.39
CA VAL A 52 1.17 -1.45 -2.94
C VAL A 52 2.23 -2.27 -2.20
N ALA A 53 2.41 -3.54 -2.59
CA ALA A 53 3.43 -4.43 -2.04
C ALA A 53 4.85 -3.85 -2.16
N SER A 54 5.16 -3.30 -3.34
CA SER A 54 6.45 -2.67 -3.61
C SER A 54 6.69 -1.44 -2.72
N LEU A 55 5.65 -0.66 -2.45
CA LEU A 55 5.75 0.52 -1.60
C LEU A 55 5.81 0.15 -0.11
N ALA A 56 5.09 -0.88 0.30
CA ALA A 56 5.14 -1.45 1.65
C ALA A 56 6.44 -2.23 1.94
N GLY A 57 7.27 -2.50 0.93
CA GLY A 57 8.51 -3.26 1.08
C GLY A 57 8.31 -4.75 1.37
N VAL A 58 7.13 -5.29 1.03
CA VAL A 58 6.75 -6.69 1.30
C VAL A 58 6.75 -7.52 0.03
N SER A 59 6.87 -8.84 0.18
CA SER A 59 6.80 -9.76 -0.96
C SER A 59 5.40 -9.75 -1.59
N HIS A 60 5.36 -9.88 -2.91
CA HIS A 60 4.11 -10.02 -3.66
C HIS A 60 3.29 -11.23 -3.19
N VAL A 61 3.97 -12.32 -2.83
CA VAL A 61 3.32 -13.54 -2.32
C VAL A 61 2.64 -13.25 -0.98
N ALA A 62 3.32 -12.52 -0.08
CA ALA A 62 2.74 -12.09 1.20
C ALA A 62 1.51 -11.19 1.02
N THR A 63 1.46 -10.41 -0.07
CA THR A 63 0.32 -9.54 -0.34
C THR A 63 -0.95 -10.34 -0.64
N TYR A 64 -0.84 -11.41 -1.44
CA TYR A 64 -1.97 -12.30 -1.72
C TYR A 64 -2.46 -13.07 -0.49
N HIS A 65 -1.58 -13.31 0.50
CA HIS A 65 -2.01 -13.90 1.78
C HIS A 65 -2.83 -12.94 2.65
N HIS A 66 -2.71 -11.63 2.47
CA HIS A 66 -3.45 -10.64 3.24
C HIS A 66 -4.66 -10.07 2.50
N PHE A 67 -4.59 -9.97 1.17
CA PHE A 67 -5.66 -9.43 0.35
C PHE A 67 -5.85 -10.31 -0.90
N GLU A 68 -7.00 -10.97 -0.95
CA GLU A 68 -7.41 -11.81 -2.08
C GLU A 68 -7.59 -11.00 -3.37
N SER A 69 -7.96 -9.72 -3.24
CA SER A 69 -8.19 -8.84 -4.37
C SER A 69 -7.86 -7.38 -4.08
N LYS A 70 -7.77 -6.58 -5.14
CA LYS A 70 -7.68 -5.11 -5.04
C LYS A 70 -8.85 -4.54 -4.25
N ASN A 71 -10.05 -5.07 -4.42
CA ASN A 71 -11.24 -4.59 -3.73
C ASN A 71 -11.15 -4.88 -2.23
N ALA A 72 -10.62 -6.04 -1.82
CA ALA A 72 -10.40 -6.36 -0.42
C ALA A 72 -9.42 -5.36 0.26
N LEU A 73 -8.36 -4.97 -0.46
CA LEU A 73 -7.44 -3.92 0.02
C LEU A 73 -8.14 -2.56 0.15
N LEU A 74 -8.93 -2.17 -0.85
CA LEU A 74 -9.66 -0.90 -0.84
C LEU A 74 -10.69 -0.83 0.29
N ALA A 75 -11.41 -1.94 0.53
CA ALA A 75 -12.33 -2.05 1.66
C ALA A 75 -11.61 -1.82 2.99
N ALA A 76 -10.47 -2.49 3.21
CA ALA A 76 -9.69 -2.32 4.43
C ALA A 76 -9.11 -0.90 4.59
N ILE A 77 -8.76 -0.22 3.49
CA ILE A 77 -8.36 1.19 3.53
C ILE A 77 -9.54 2.08 3.92
N ALA A 78 -10.73 1.83 3.36
CA ALA A 78 -11.93 2.58 3.70
C ALA A 78 -12.30 2.38 5.17
N GLU A 79 -12.34 1.14 5.66
CA GLU A 79 -12.58 0.80 7.07
C GLU A 79 -11.65 1.58 7.99
N LYS A 80 -10.34 1.51 7.77
CA LYS A 80 -9.35 2.24 8.59
C LYS A 80 -9.52 3.76 8.51
N GLY A 81 -9.82 4.28 7.32
CA GLY A 81 -10.08 5.71 7.14
C GLY A 81 -11.34 6.18 7.86
N PHE A 82 -12.38 5.32 7.93
CA PHE A 82 -13.58 5.59 8.70
C PHE A 82 -13.31 5.52 10.20
N GLU A 83 -12.58 4.52 10.68
CA GLU A 83 -12.16 4.42 12.09
C GLU A 83 -11.38 5.68 12.52
N GLU A 84 -10.42 6.13 11.71
CA GLU A 84 -9.62 7.34 11.99
C GLU A 84 -10.43 8.66 11.89
N PHE A 85 -11.52 8.68 11.13
CA PHE A 85 -12.34 9.88 10.98
C PHE A 85 -13.36 10.05 12.10
N PHE A 86 -13.88 8.93 12.63
CA PHE A 86 -14.95 8.92 13.62
C PHE A 86 -14.47 8.81 15.08
N LEU A 87 -13.21 8.47 15.34
CA LEU A 87 -12.60 8.36 16.68
C LEU A 87 -11.62 9.51 16.94
#